data_AF-A0A241VSZ1-F1
#
_entry.id   AF-A0A241VSZ1-F1
#
_cell.length_a   1.000
_cell.length_b   1.000
_cell.length_c   1.000
_cell.angle_alpha   90.00
_cell.angle_beta   90.00
_cell.angle_gamma   90.00
#
_symmetry.space_group_name_H-M   'P 1'
#
loop_
_entity.id
_entity.type
_entity.pdbx_description
1 polymer ?
#
loop_
_entity_poly.entity_id
_entity_poly.type
_entity_poly.pdbx_seq_one_letter_code
_entity_poly.pdbx_strand_id
1 'polypeptide(L)'
;MNLNTQSFKPTTIVLTAAVTFSVLIAIPTSITALSHSTEYTPTYSITQPESYGVQSVQITGKNSGTAIVNVDGFRIAVNFKFESHPDSYGVTGSEFTAIDITDLAIDSITDSKGKSYNDFTDYNDHRNINLLLATFIEKNNLVEAV
;
A
#
# COMPACT_ATOMS: atom_id res chain seq x y z
N MET A 1 27.71 -26.53 48.21
CA MET A 1 27.99 -25.23 47.55
C MET A 1 29.43 -25.27 47.08
N ASN A 2 29.84 -24.95 45.85
CA ASN A 2 29.17 -24.24 44.76
C ASN A 2 29.90 -24.63 43.44
N LEU A 3 29.19 -24.73 42.33
CA LEU A 3 29.70 -25.05 40.99
C LEU A 3 30.38 -23.81 40.37
N ASN A 4 31.35 -24.01 39.47
CA ASN A 4 31.30 -23.33 38.16
C ASN A 4 32.35 -23.84 37.16
N THR A 5 31.84 -24.46 36.10
CA THR A 5 32.53 -24.82 34.86
C THR A 5 32.68 -23.60 33.96
N GLN A 6 33.90 -23.38 33.47
CA GLN A 6 34.18 -22.50 32.33
C GLN A 6 34.23 -23.34 31.05
N SER A 7 33.49 -22.95 30.01
CA SER A 7 34.07 -22.76 28.66
C SER A 7 32.99 -22.32 27.65
N PHE A 8 33.24 -21.16 27.03
CA PHE A 8 32.66 -20.74 25.74
C PHE A 8 33.27 -21.58 24.58
N LYS A 9 32.79 -21.69 23.33
CA LYS A 9 32.01 -20.82 22.42
C LYS A 9 31.29 -21.69 21.35
N PRO A 10 30.14 -21.27 20.78
CA PRO A 10 29.71 -21.74 19.47
C PRO A 10 30.14 -20.76 18.36
N THR A 11 30.68 -21.28 17.26
CA THR A 11 30.88 -20.55 16.01
C THR A 11 30.42 -21.45 14.88
N THR A 12 29.32 -21.09 14.22
CA THR A 12 28.94 -21.69 12.94
C THR A 12 28.71 -20.56 11.95
N ILE A 13 29.60 -20.52 10.96
CA ILE A 13 29.65 -19.55 9.87
C ILE A 13 29.35 -20.31 8.57
N VAL A 14 28.27 -19.85 7.93
CA VAL A 14 28.09 -19.59 6.49
C VAL A 14 27.67 -20.72 5.55
N LEU A 15 26.56 -20.40 4.87
CA LEU A 15 25.98 -20.97 3.65
C LEU A 15 26.98 -21.03 2.50
N THR A 16 26.89 -22.06 1.66
CA THR A 16 27.09 -21.85 0.21
C THR A 16 26.28 -22.86 -0.61
N ALA A 17 25.45 -22.33 -1.51
CA ALA A 17 24.64 -23.06 -2.47
C ALA A 17 25.40 -23.24 -3.78
N ALA A 18 25.25 -24.39 -4.43
CA ALA A 18 25.47 -24.56 -5.87
C ALA A 18 24.78 -25.84 -6.37
N VAL A 19 23.62 -25.70 -7.02
CA VAL A 19 23.08 -26.74 -7.90
C VAL A 19 22.71 -26.06 -9.22
N THR A 20 23.57 -26.26 -10.21
CA THR A 20 23.30 -25.90 -11.61
C THR A 20 22.60 -27.07 -12.28
N PHE A 21 21.40 -26.85 -12.84
CA PHE A 21 20.81 -27.77 -13.81
C PHE A 21 20.28 -26.97 -14.99
N SER A 22 20.94 -27.15 -16.13
CA SER A 22 20.56 -26.60 -17.44
C SER A 22 19.64 -27.60 -18.14
N VAL A 23 18.41 -27.22 -18.47
CA VAL A 23 17.64 -27.86 -19.55
C VAL A 23 16.81 -26.79 -20.28
N LEU A 24 17.16 -26.57 -21.54
CA LEU A 24 16.48 -25.72 -22.51
C LEU A 24 15.31 -26.52 -23.11
N ILE A 25 14.07 -26.12 -22.86
CA ILE A 25 12.88 -26.69 -23.50
C ILE A 25 12.34 -25.65 -24.48
N ALA A 26 12.40 -25.98 -25.76
CA ALA A 26 11.77 -25.24 -26.85
C ALA A 26 10.24 -25.35 -26.76
N ILE A 27 9.53 -24.23 -26.86
CA ILE A 27 8.08 -24.19 -27.03
C ILE A 27 7.78 -23.44 -28.32
N PRO A 28 7.17 -24.07 -29.34
CA PRO A 28 6.73 -23.36 -30.53
C PRO A 28 5.28 -22.84 -30.39
N THR A 29 4.99 -21.77 -31.13
CA THR A 29 3.69 -21.17 -31.47
C THR A 29 2.97 -20.34 -30.39
N SER A 30 3.25 -19.04 -30.39
CA SER A 30 2.35 -18.04 -29.81
C SER A 30 1.22 -17.75 -30.81
N ILE A 31 -0.02 -18.09 -30.45
CA ILE A 31 -1.22 -17.55 -31.10
C ILE A 31 -1.33 -16.11 -30.61
N THR A 32 -1.00 -15.13 -31.46
CA THR A 32 -1.26 -13.72 -31.15
C THR A 32 -2.74 -13.45 -31.39
N ALA A 33 -3.58 -13.69 -30.39
CA ALA A 33 -4.86 -13.00 -30.31
C ALA A 33 -4.54 -11.51 -30.06
N LEU A 34 -4.69 -10.69 -31.09
CA LEU A 34 -4.63 -9.24 -30.95
C LEU A 34 -5.86 -8.78 -30.16
N SER A 35 -5.73 -8.76 -28.84
CA SER A 35 -6.60 -7.94 -28.00
C SER A 35 -6.23 -6.48 -28.28
N HIS A 36 -6.96 -5.84 -29.18
CA HIS A 36 -6.91 -4.39 -29.33
C HIS A 36 -7.57 -3.79 -28.07
N SER A 37 -6.78 -3.65 -27.00
CA SER A 37 -7.11 -2.74 -25.92
C SER A 37 -7.11 -1.35 -26.55
N THR A 38 -8.26 -0.71 -26.63
CA THR A 38 -8.32 0.72 -26.91
C THR A 38 -7.72 1.41 -25.69
N GLU A 39 -6.40 1.63 -25.74
CA GLU A 39 -5.68 2.43 -24.77
C GLU A 39 -6.30 3.83 -24.79
N TYR A 40 -7.01 4.19 -23.72
CA TYR A 40 -7.52 5.54 -23.56
C TYR A 40 -6.32 6.47 -23.48
N THR A 41 -6.07 7.20 -24.57
CA THR A 41 -5.07 8.27 -24.61
C THR A 41 -5.81 9.57 -24.33
N PRO A 42 -5.75 10.13 -23.11
CA PRO A 42 -6.34 11.43 -22.84
C PRO A 42 -5.72 12.46 -23.78
N THR A 43 -6.57 13.25 -24.45
CA THR A 43 -6.17 14.30 -25.41
C THR A 43 -5.55 15.53 -24.74
N TYR A 44 -5.26 15.43 -23.44
CA TYR A 44 -4.58 16.42 -22.63
C TYR A 44 -3.45 15.72 -21.88
N SER A 45 -2.27 16.34 -21.86
CA SER A 45 -1.19 15.92 -20.97
C SER A 45 -1.70 16.02 -19.53
N ILE A 46 -1.89 14.89 -18.86
CA ILE A 46 -2.03 14.87 -17.40
C ILE A 46 -0.63 15.07 -16.82
N THR A 47 -0.07 16.27 -16.97
CA THR A 47 0.99 16.73 -16.07
C THR A 47 0.30 17.17 -14.77
N GLN A 48 -0.39 16.23 -14.12
CA GLN A 48 -0.64 16.39 -12.70
C GLN A 48 0.59 15.79 -12.05
N PRO A 49 1.59 16.59 -11.60
CA PRO A 49 2.36 16.09 -10.48
C PRO A 49 1.29 15.78 -9.43
N GLU A 50 1.11 14.52 -9.06
CA GLU A 50 0.19 14.12 -7.98
C GLU A 50 0.70 14.82 -6.71
N SER A 51 0.40 16.12 -6.54
CA SER A 51 0.70 16.86 -5.32
C SER A 51 -0.15 16.29 -4.19
N TYR A 52 -1.26 15.63 -4.54
CA TYR A 52 -2.26 15.14 -3.63
C TYR A 52 -2.61 13.67 -3.96
N GLY A 53 -2.18 12.71 -3.13
CA GLY A 53 -2.42 11.28 -3.42
C GLY A 53 -1.82 10.31 -2.41
N VAL A 54 -2.31 9.07 -2.42
CA VAL A 54 -1.82 8.00 -1.53
C VAL A 54 -0.52 7.42 -2.08
N GLN A 55 0.55 7.47 -1.28
CA GLN A 55 1.87 6.94 -1.64
C GLN A 55 2.03 5.48 -1.21
N SER A 56 1.51 5.14 -0.03
CA SER A 56 1.51 3.77 0.48
C SER A 56 0.39 3.58 1.49
N VAL A 57 -0.13 2.36 1.56
CA VAL A 57 -1.06 1.89 2.61
C VAL A 57 -0.60 0.53 3.08
N GLN A 58 -0.67 0.29 4.38
CA GLN A 58 -0.48 -1.00 4.99
C GLN A 58 -1.64 -1.26 5.97
N ILE A 59 -2.36 -2.37 5.77
CA ILE A 59 -3.33 -2.86 6.75
C ILE A 59 -2.54 -3.54 7.88
N THR A 60 -2.66 -3.02 9.10
CA THR A 60 -1.88 -3.47 10.27
C THR A 60 -2.70 -4.31 11.23
N GLY A 61 -4.02 -4.32 11.09
CA GLY A 61 -4.95 -5.12 11.89
C GLY A 61 -6.28 -5.28 11.18
N LYS A 62 -7.26 -5.90 11.87
CA LYS A 62 -8.59 -6.18 11.29
C LYS A 62 -9.29 -4.91 10.76
N ASN A 63 -9.15 -3.80 11.48
CA ASN A 63 -9.85 -2.53 11.24
C ASN A 63 -8.90 -1.33 11.40
N SER A 64 -7.61 -1.53 11.15
CA SER A 64 -6.58 -0.50 11.33
C SER A 64 -5.49 -0.59 10.27
N GLY A 65 -4.91 0.55 9.95
CA GLY A 65 -3.81 0.64 9.00
C GLY A 65 -2.94 1.87 9.21
N THR A 66 -1.86 1.91 8.44
CA THR A 66 -0.97 3.08 8.33
C THR A 66 -0.83 3.46 6.87
N ALA A 67 -0.59 4.74 6.61
CA ALA A 67 -0.42 5.23 5.25
C ALA A 67 0.54 6.41 5.18
N ILE A 68 1.10 6.62 3.99
CA ILE A 68 1.79 7.85 3.64
C ILE A 68 0.98 8.51 2.51
N VAL A 69 0.57 9.75 2.72
CA VAL A 69 -0.19 10.55 1.75
C VAL A 69 0.65 11.76 1.37
N ASN A 70 0.76 12.04 0.08
CA ASN A 70 1.30 13.30 -0.40
C ASN A 70 0.19 14.34 -0.39
N VAL A 71 0.44 15.49 0.22
CA VAL A 71 -0.44 16.67 0.22
C VAL A 71 0.42 17.88 -0.04
N ASP A 72 0.28 18.47 -1.22
CA ASP A 72 0.99 19.66 -1.70
C ASP A 72 2.51 19.60 -1.50
N GLY A 73 3.09 18.41 -1.72
CA GLY A 73 4.53 18.17 -1.61
C GLY A 73 5.02 17.81 -0.21
N PHE A 74 4.10 17.67 0.75
CA PHE A 74 4.36 17.11 2.07
C PHE A 74 3.92 15.65 2.15
N ARG A 75 4.77 14.81 2.74
CA ARG A 75 4.44 13.44 3.11
C ARG A 75 3.85 13.46 4.51
N ILE A 76 2.56 13.13 4.58
CA ILE A 76 1.80 13.01 5.82
C ILE A 76 1.70 11.52 6.13
N ALA A 77 2.40 11.08 7.18
CA ALA A 77 2.26 9.73 7.72
C ALA A 77 1.08 9.71 8.69
N VAL A 78 0.18 8.74 8.50
CA VAL A 78 -1.05 8.63 9.28
C VAL A 78 -1.27 7.22 9.80
N ASN A 79 -1.91 7.12 10.95
CA ASN A 79 -2.53 5.92 11.46
C ASN A 79 -4.04 6.08 11.32
N PHE A 80 -4.75 5.05 10.88
CA PHE A 80 -6.18 5.13 10.67
C PHE A 80 -6.91 3.87 11.17
N LYS A 81 -8.19 4.04 11.49
CA LYS A 81 -9.14 2.95 11.67
C LYS A 81 -10.19 3.01 10.58
N PHE A 82 -10.73 1.84 10.24
CA PHE A 82 -11.74 1.74 9.20
C PHE A 82 -12.77 0.66 9.51
N GLU A 83 -13.95 0.84 8.94
CA GLU A 83 -14.99 -0.17 8.86
C GLU A 83 -15.16 -0.59 7.40
N SER A 84 -15.36 -1.89 7.17
CA SER A 84 -15.65 -2.45 5.86
C SER A 84 -17.08 -3.00 5.85
N HIS A 85 -17.80 -2.76 4.78
CA HIS A 85 -19.16 -3.26 4.60
C HIS A 85 -19.43 -3.64 3.13
N PRO A 86 -20.29 -4.62 2.85
CA PRO A 86 -20.71 -4.91 1.49
C PRO A 86 -21.53 -3.75 0.91
N ASP A 87 -21.28 -3.39 -0.34
CA ASP A 87 -22.02 -2.37 -1.08
C ASP A 87 -22.14 -2.75 -2.57
N SER A 88 -23.01 -2.05 -3.31
CA SER A 88 -23.32 -2.33 -4.71
C SER A 88 -23.81 -1.08 -5.43
N TYR A 89 -23.49 -0.97 -6.73
CA TYR A 89 -24.08 0.07 -7.58
C TYR A 89 -25.53 -0.25 -8.00
N GLY A 90 -26.15 -1.30 -7.45
CA GLY A 90 -27.54 -1.67 -7.71
C GLY A 90 -27.76 -2.43 -9.02
N VAL A 91 -26.69 -2.88 -9.67
CA VAL A 91 -26.73 -3.77 -10.84
C VAL A 91 -26.00 -5.07 -10.53
N THR A 92 -26.50 -6.18 -11.07
CA THR A 92 -25.91 -7.50 -10.83
C THR A 92 -24.43 -7.54 -11.22
N GLY A 93 -23.58 -7.99 -10.31
CA GLY A 93 -22.13 -8.09 -10.52
C GLY A 93 -21.35 -6.82 -10.23
N SER A 94 -21.99 -5.82 -9.60
CA SER A 94 -21.35 -4.57 -9.16
C SER A 94 -21.10 -4.52 -7.64
N GLU A 95 -21.09 -5.68 -6.98
CA GLU A 95 -20.82 -5.78 -5.55
C GLU A 95 -19.35 -5.44 -5.27
N PHE A 96 -19.10 -4.68 -4.21
CA PHE A 96 -17.77 -4.34 -3.72
C PHE A 96 -17.76 -4.22 -2.19
N THR A 97 -16.57 -4.16 -1.60
CA THR A 97 -16.41 -3.83 -0.18
C THR A 97 -16.18 -2.32 -0.08
N ALA A 98 -17.14 -1.59 0.48
CA ALA A 98 -17.01 -0.17 0.78
C ALA A 98 -16.26 0.06 2.10
N ILE A 99 -15.56 1.19 2.18
CA ILE A 99 -14.64 1.51 3.28
C ILE A 99 -14.95 2.87 3.87
N ASP A 100 -15.22 2.88 5.18
CA ASP A 100 -15.35 4.11 5.95
C ASP A 100 -14.14 4.28 6.87
N ILE A 101 -13.37 5.36 6.68
CA ILE A 101 -12.33 5.75 7.64
C ILE A 101 -13.00 6.40 8.85
N THR A 102 -12.95 5.73 10.00
CA THR A 102 -13.66 6.15 11.23
C THR A 102 -12.79 6.94 12.20
N ASP A 103 -11.47 6.85 12.06
CA ASP A 103 -10.48 7.54 12.89
C ASP A 103 -9.22 7.80 12.06
N LEU A 104 -8.67 9.00 12.16
CA LEU A 104 -7.46 9.41 11.46
C LEU A 104 -6.56 10.18 12.43
N ALA A 105 -5.34 9.70 12.62
CA ALA A 105 -4.33 10.34 13.43
C ALA A 105 -3.11 10.67 12.57
N ILE A 106 -2.72 11.94 12.57
CA ILE A 106 -1.46 12.40 11.96
C ILE A 106 -0.31 12.00 12.87
N ASP A 107 0.62 11.20 12.35
CA ASP A 107 1.82 10.77 13.08
C ASP A 107 2.99 11.73 12.82
N SER A 108 3.26 12.05 11.55
CA SER A 108 4.30 12.99 11.18
C SER A 108 4.05 13.64 9.82
N ILE A 109 4.57 14.86 9.66
CA ILE A 109 4.58 15.57 8.38
C ILE A 109 6.02 15.91 8.00
N THR A 110 6.43 15.53 6.80
CA THR A 110 7.76 15.82 6.27
C THR A 110 7.71 16.41 4.86
N ASP A 111 8.64 17.31 4.53
CA ASP A 111 8.79 17.76 3.14
C ASP A 111 9.55 16.73 2.27
N SER A 112 9.73 17.06 1.00
CA SER A 112 10.50 16.23 0.05
C SER A 112 11.95 15.96 0.50
N LYS A 113 12.53 16.84 1.33
CA LYS A 113 13.89 16.76 1.88
C LYS A 113 13.96 16.07 3.25
N GLY A 114 12.82 15.64 3.79
CA GLY A 114 12.72 14.97 5.09
C GLY A 114 12.70 15.91 6.30
N LYS A 115 12.52 17.23 6.10
CA LYS A 115 12.36 18.17 7.22
C LYS A 115 10.97 17.95 7.84
N SER A 116 10.92 17.82 9.17
CA SER A 116 9.67 17.67 9.91
C SER A 116 8.96 18.99 10.16
N TYR A 117 7.63 18.92 10.21
CA TYR A 117 6.73 20.05 10.48
C TYR A 117 5.72 19.67 11.56
N ASN A 118 5.26 20.66 12.31
CA ASN A 118 4.08 20.49 13.16
C ASN A 118 2.86 20.21 12.28
N ASP A 119 1.84 19.58 12.87
CA ASP A 119 0.57 19.38 12.19
C ASP A 119 -0.04 20.75 11.82
N PHE A 120 -0.18 20.99 10.53
CA PHE A 120 -0.80 22.17 9.94
C PHE A 120 -2.12 21.83 9.23
N THR A 121 -2.54 20.56 9.30
CA THR A 121 -3.74 20.08 8.61
C THR A 121 -4.99 20.60 9.32
N ASP A 122 -6.03 20.81 8.53
CA ASP A 122 -7.35 21.18 9.02
C ASP A 122 -8.41 20.09 8.78
N TYR A 123 -9.65 20.40 9.13
CA TYR A 123 -10.78 19.49 8.95
C TYR A 123 -10.97 19.04 7.49
N ASN A 124 -10.74 19.93 6.51
CA ASN A 124 -10.90 19.60 5.10
C ASN A 124 -9.77 18.66 4.64
N ASP A 125 -8.55 18.89 5.11
CA ASP A 125 -7.42 17.99 4.85
C ASP A 125 -7.71 16.59 5.37
N HIS A 126 -8.22 16.47 6.60
CA HIS A 126 -8.56 15.17 7.20
C HIS A 126 -9.65 14.46 6.41
N ARG A 127 -10.72 15.19 6.02
CA ARG A 127 -11.80 14.64 5.19
C ARG A 127 -11.28 14.15 3.84
N ASN A 128 -10.38 14.91 3.21
CA ASN A 128 -9.81 14.56 1.92
C ASN A 128 -8.87 13.36 2.03
N ILE A 129 -8.04 13.29 3.08
CA ILE A 129 -7.20 12.12 3.38
C ILE A 129 -8.07 10.88 3.59
N ASN A 130 -9.16 10.98 4.36
CA ASN A 130 -10.07 9.85 4.57
C ASN A 130 -10.65 9.35 3.25
N LEU A 131 -11.12 10.25 2.38
CA LEU A 131 -11.67 9.88 1.07
C LEU A 131 -10.61 9.23 0.17
N LEU A 132 -9.39 9.75 0.17
CA LEU A 132 -8.27 9.17 -0.58
C LEU A 132 -7.96 7.75 -0.09
N LEU A 133 -7.87 7.56 1.23
CA LEU A 133 -7.56 6.25 1.80
C LEU A 133 -8.66 5.24 1.52
N ALA A 134 -9.93 5.59 1.76
CA ALA A 134 -11.07 4.74 1.45
C ALA A 134 -11.06 4.31 -0.02
N THR A 135 -11.01 5.28 -0.94
CA THR A 135 -10.97 5.04 -2.39
C THR A 135 -9.78 4.16 -2.79
N PHE A 136 -8.61 4.37 -2.19
CA PHE A 136 -7.43 3.57 -2.49
C PHE A 136 -7.58 2.13 -2.00
N ILE A 137 -8.10 1.92 -0.79
CA ILE A 137 -8.33 0.60 -0.21
C ILE A 137 -9.35 -0.18 -1.06
N GLU A 138 -10.46 0.45 -1.42
CA GLU A 138 -11.52 -0.12 -2.26
C GLU A 138 -11.00 -0.52 -3.64
N LYS A 139 -10.37 0.41 -4.37
CA LYS A 139 -9.88 0.15 -5.74
C LYS A 139 -8.81 -0.94 -5.82
N ASN A 140 -8.09 -1.18 -4.73
CA ASN A 140 -7.04 -2.18 -4.66
C ASN A 140 -7.46 -3.45 -3.92
N ASN A 141 -8.72 -3.57 -3.47
CA ASN A 141 -9.25 -4.71 -2.71
C ASN A 141 -8.32 -5.10 -1.54
N LEU A 142 -7.86 -4.10 -0.76
CA LEU A 142 -6.88 -4.36 0.31
C LEU A 142 -7.51 -5.05 1.53
N VAL A 143 -8.84 -5.09 1.59
CA VAL A 143 -9.62 -5.74 2.64
C VAL A 143 -10.89 -6.33 2.04
N GLU A 144 -11.42 -7.34 2.71
CA GLU A 144 -12.72 -7.93 2.41
C GLU A 144 -13.68 -7.62 3.56
N ALA A 145 -14.98 -7.45 3.25
CA ALA A 145 -16.01 -7.42 4.29
C ALA A 145 -16.07 -8.76 5.04
N VAL A 146 -16.36 -8.71 6.35
CA VAL A 146 -16.47 -9.89 7.24
C VAL A 146 -17.92 -10.25 7.51
#